data_AF-A0A8K0JU59-F1
#
_entry.id   AF-A0A8K0JU59-F1
#
_cell.length_a   1.000
_cell.length_b   1.000
_cell.length_c   1.000
_cell.angle_alpha   90.00
_cell.angle_beta   90.00
_cell.angle_gamma   90.00
#
_symmetry.space_group_name_H-M   'P 1'
#
loop_
_entity.id
_entity.type
_entity.pdbx_description
1 polymer ?
#
loop_
_entity_poly.entity_id
_entity_poly.type
_entity_poly.pdbx_seq_one_letter_code
_entity_poly.pdbx_strand_id
1 'polypeptide(L)' 'MFASVKLTSIRETTLGANQWVEQSKKLVWRTETNHLVEGGSGIEVSPEKIFSQEPLDPSKILMNPMDIRTFVIELA' A
#
# COMPACT_ATOMS: atom_id res chain seq x y z
N MET A 1 8.29 -8.75 16.20
CA MET A 1 7.06 -9.50 16.53
C MET A 1 6.87 -9.44 18.03
N PHE A 2 5.67 -9.14 18.52
CA PHE A 2 5.41 -9.01 19.95
C PHE A 2 5.14 -10.40 20.56
N ALA A 3 5.93 -10.80 21.56
CA ALA A 3 5.79 -12.11 22.19
C ALA A 3 4.99 -12.06 23.51
N SER A 4 5.01 -10.92 24.22
CA SER A 4 4.51 -10.80 25.59
C SER A 4 3.30 -9.88 25.74
N VAL A 5 2.84 -9.25 24.65
CA VAL A 5 1.70 -8.34 24.62
C VAL A 5 0.73 -8.78 23.53
N LYS A 6 -0.57 -8.67 23.80
CA LYS A 6 -1.60 -9.13 22.87
C LYS A 6 -1.98 -8.01 21.93
N LEU A 7 -1.84 -8.24 20.63
CA LEU A 7 -2.32 -7.32 19.60
C LEU A 7 -3.86 -7.34 19.57
N THR A 8 -4.50 -6.20 19.77
CA THR A 8 -5.96 -6.06 19.73
C THR A 8 -6.44 -5.49 18.39
N SER A 9 -5.69 -4.53 17.83
CA SER A 9 -5.99 -3.95 16.53
C SER A 9 -4.71 -3.58 15.76
N ILE A 10 -4.81 -3.59 14.44
CA ILE A 10 -3.76 -3.15 13.53
C ILE A 10 -4.38 -2.37 12.38
N ARG A 11 -3.78 -1.24 12.01
CA ARG A 11 -4.22 -0.43 10.87
C ARG A 11 -3.04 0.17 10.15
N GLU A 12 -3.06 0.14 8.83
CA GLU A 12 -1.96 0.66 8.00
C GLU A 12 -2.09 2.17 7.78
N THR A 13 -0.95 2.86 7.82
CA THR A 13 -0.82 4.30 7.57
C THR A 13 0.18 4.60 6.47
N THR A 14 0.13 5.83 5.95
CA THR A 14 1.22 6.38 5.13
C THR A 14 2.55 6.33 5.86
N LEU A 15 3.66 6.50 5.14
CA LEU A 15 5.01 6.47 5.71
C LEU A 15 5.18 7.44 6.90
N GLY A 16 4.56 8.63 6.82
CA GLY A 16 4.59 9.63 7.88
C GLY A 16 3.63 9.38 9.05
N ALA A 17 2.93 8.24 9.08
CA ALA A 17 1.97 7.87 10.11
C ALA A 17 0.85 8.89 10.39
N ASN A 18 0.53 9.72 9.39
CA ASN A 18 -0.39 10.85 9.53
C ASN A 18 -1.71 10.67 8.77
N GLN A 19 -1.84 9.62 7.96
CA GLN A 19 -3.04 9.32 7.19
C GLN A 19 -3.26 7.80 7.12
N TRP A 20 -4.52 7.37 7.21
CA TRP A 20 -4.88 5.97 6.94
C TRP A 20 -4.68 5.68 5.46
N VAL A 21 -3.98 4.58 5.13
CA VAL A 21 -3.66 4.30 3.71
C VAL A 21 -4.92 4.12 2.87
N GLU A 22 -5.94 3.47 3.43
CA GLU A 22 -7.24 3.25 2.78
C GLU A 22 -7.97 4.55 2.38
N GLN A 23 -7.62 5.67 3.03
CA GLN A 23 -8.19 6.99 2.75
C GLN A 23 -7.28 7.86 1.87
N SER A 24 -6.03 7.42 1.66
CA SER A 24 -5.05 8.16 0.87
C SER A 24 -5.38 8.08 -0.62
N LYS A 25 -5.44 9.23 -1.29
CA LYS A 25 -5.67 9.34 -2.72
C LYS A 25 -4.43 9.91 -3.40
N LYS A 26 -3.94 9.22 -4.42
CA LYS A 26 -2.84 9.69 -5.27
C LYS A 26 -3.40 10.30 -6.54
N LEU A 27 -2.75 11.36 -7.03
CA LEU A 27 -3.01 11.85 -8.38
C LEU A 27 -2.52 10.81 -9.39
N VAL A 28 -3.30 10.63 -10.45
CA VAL A 28 -2.95 9.74 -11.56
C VAL A 28 -2.42 10.61 -12.68
N TRP A 29 -1.16 10.38 -13.05
CA TRP A 29 -0.50 11.09 -14.13
C TRP A 29 -0.42 10.19 -15.36
N ARG A 30 -0.68 10.76 -16.54
CA ARG A 30 -0.34 10.08 -17.79
C ARG A 30 1.14 10.30 -18.04
N THR A 31 1.92 9.25 -17.96
CA THR A 31 3.34 9.29 -18.28
C THR A 31 3.49 9.32 -19.79
N GLU A 32 4.24 10.28 -20.31
CA GLU A 32 4.70 10.23 -21.70
C GLU A 32 5.73 9.10 -21.82
N THR A 33 5.48 8.17 -22.73
CA THR A 33 6.47 7.15 -23.06
C THR A 33 7.39 7.75 -24.13
N ASN A 34 8.69 7.77 -23.87
CA ASN A 34 9.69 8.16 -24.87
C ASN A 34 9.90 7.05 -25.93
N HIS A 35 8.89 6.20 -26.14
CA HIS A 35 8.91 5.12 -27.10
C HIS A 35 8.19 5.58 -28.38
N LEU A 36 8.95 5.62 -29.48
CA LEU A 36 8.40 5.70 -30.84
C LEU A 36 7.60 4.42 -31.11
N VAL A 37 6.34 4.34 -30.67
CA VAL A 37 5.45 3.23 -30.99
C VAL A 37 4.60 3.64 -32.19
N GLU A 38 4.99 3.16 -33.38
CA GLU A 38 4.08 3.09 -34.52
C GLU A 38 2.90 2.18 -34.14
N GLY A 39 1.69 2.74 -34.05
CA GLY A 39 0.47 1.97 -33.81
C GLY A 39 0.08 1.91 -32.33
N GLY A 40 -0.79 2.84 -31.93
CA GLY A 40 -1.18 3.07 -30.55
C GLY A 40 -1.93 1.91 -29.88
N SER A 41 -1.49 1.62 -28.66
CA SER A 41 -2.39 1.42 -27.51
C SER A 41 -1.62 1.86 -26.27
N GLY A 42 -2.05 2.95 -25.65
CA GLY A 42 -1.41 3.49 -24.46
C GLY A 42 -1.50 2.48 -23.32
N ILE A 43 -0.35 2.10 -22.75
CA ILE A 43 -0.30 1.23 -21.58
C ILE A 43 -0.84 2.02 -20.39
N GLU A 44 -2.09 1.77 -20.02
CA GLU A 44 -2.65 2.23 -18.75
C GLU A 44 -1.96 1.47 -17.62
N VAL A 45 -0.91 2.06 -17.05
CA VAL A 45 -0.30 1.55 -15.81
C VAL A 45 -1.30 1.83 -14.68
N SER A 46 -2.22 0.90 -14.46
CA SER A 46 -3.07 0.89 -13.28
C SER A 46 -2.15 0.78 -12.06
N PRO A 47 -2.17 1.74 -11.11
CA PRO A 47 -1.49 1.53 -9.86
C PRO A 47 -2.17 0.33 -9.19
N GLU A 48 -1.44 -0.78 -9.07
CA GLU A 48 -1.95 -1.98 -8.39
C GLU A 48 -2.51 -1.57 -7.03
N LYS A 49 -3.84 -1.58 -6.92
CA LYS A 49 -4.52 -1.47 -5.64
C LYS A 49 -4.35 -2.78 -4.91
N ILE A 50 -3.17 -2.99 -4.32
CA ILE A 50 -2.97 -4.04 -3.31
C ILE A 50 -3.47 -3.47 -1.97
N PHE A 51 -4.76 -3.13 -1.88
CA PHE A 51 -5.38 -2.80 -0.60
C PHE A 51 -6.70 -3.57 -0.51
N SER A 52 -6.59 -4.79 -0.03
CA SER A 52 -7.73 -5.58 0.41
C SER A 52 -8.38 -4.86 1.60
N GLN A 53 -9.68 -4.58 1.49
CA GLN A 53 -10.51 -4.02 2.56
C GLN A 53 -10.79 -5.05 3.69
N GLU A 54 -10.18 -6.23 3.64
CA GLU A 54 -10.31 -7.23 4.69
C GLU A 54 -9.53 -6.82 5.95
N PRO A 55 -9.98 -7.25 7.15
CA PRO A 55 -9.21 -7.08 8.36
C PRO A 55 -7.77 -7.60 8.17
N LEU A 56 -6.79 -6.72 8.36
CA LEU A 56 -5.38 -7.07 8.24
C LEU A 56 -5.03 -8.17 9.25
N ASP A 57 -4.70 -9.37 8.75
CA ASP A 57 -4.13 -10.44 9.57
C ASP A 57 -2.66 -10.09 9.87
N PRO A 58 -2.30 -9.83 11.13
CA PRO A 58 -0.94 -9.45 11.52
C PRO A 58 0.11 -10.52 11.16
N SER A 59 -0.31 -11.76 10.99
CA SER A 59 0.57 -12.88 10.63
C SER A 59 0.86 -12.99 9.12
N LYS A 60 0.19 -12.19 8.28
CA LYS A 60 0.26 -12.25 6.81
C LYS A 60 0.66 -10.92 6.16
N ILE A 61 1.61 -10.20 6.74
CA ILE A 61 2.16 -8.98 6.13
C ILE A 61 3.17 -9.35 5.05
N LEU A 62 2.75 -9.30 3.79
CA LEU A 62 3.61 -9.45 2.61
C LEU A 62 4.38 -8.14 2.32
N MET A 63 5.63 -8.26 1.87
CA MET A 63 6.48 -7.15 1.44
C MET A 63 7.23 -7.53 0.16
N ASN A 64 7.25 -6.62 -0.82
CA ASN A 64 8.14 -6.73 -1.98
C ASN A 64 9.48 -6.04 -1.69
N PRO A 65 10.52 -6.28 -2.50
CA PRO A 65 11.78 -5.56 -2.37
C PRO A 65 11.57 -4.04 -2.37
N MET A 66 12.21 -3.36 -1.43
CA MET A 66 12.10 -1.90 -1.21
C MET A 66 10.75 -1.38 -0.71
N ASP A 67 9.81 -2.25 -0.33
CA ASP A 67 8.59 -1.82 0.35
C ASP A 67 8.89 -1.40 1.80
N ILE A 68 8.30 -0.27 2.22
CA ILE A 68 8.22 0.15 3.62
C ILE A 68 6.75 0.30 3.97
N ARG A 69 6.28 -0.50 4.94
CA ARG A 69 4.90 -0.47 5.42
C ARG A 69 4.86 0.04 6.86
N THR A 70 3.95 0.98 7.12
CA THR A 70 3.81 1.64 8.42
C THR A 70 2.46 1.29 9.02
N PHE A 71 2.46 0.86 10.28
CA PHE A 71 1.24 0.44 10.97
C PHE A 71 1.10 1.14 12.32
N VAL A 72 -0.13 1.49 12.66
CA VAL A 72 -0.54 1.80 14.03
C VAL A 72 -1.18 0.55 14.61
N ILE A 73 -0.73 0.17 15.81
CA ILE A 73 -1.19 -1.03 16.51
C ILE A 73 -1.70 -0.66 17.90
N GLU A 74 -2.69 -1.40 18.36
CA GLU A 74 -3.20 -1.34 19.73
C GLU A 74 -2.85 -2.64 20.45
N LEU A 75 -2.39 -2.52 21.69
CA LEU A 75 -1.90 -3.63 22.50
C LEU A 75 -2.71 -3.68 23.80
N ALA A 76 -3.04 -4.89 24.25
CA ALA A 76 -3.62 -5.18 25.57
C ALA A 76 -2.58 -5.73 26.54
#